data_AF-A0AAD9DV90-F1
#
_entry.id   AF-A0AAD9DV90-F1
#
_cell.length_a   1.000
_cell.length_b   1.000
_cell.length_c   1.000
_cell.angle_alpha   90.00
_cell.angle_beta   90.00
_cell.angle_gamma   90.00
#
_symmetry.space_group_name_H-M   'P 1'
#
loop_
_entity.id
_entity.type
_entity.pdbx_description
1 polymer ?
#
loop_
_entity_poly.entity_id
_entity_poly.type
_entity_poly.pdbx_seq_one_letter_code
_entity_poly.pdbx_strand_id
1 'polypeptide(L)'
;MEQYIKEVLQQGYVRPSNSPVSAGVFFVKKRDGGLRPCMDYRGLNKLLVQYPYPLPLVPAALEQLRGARYVTKLDLRSTYNLIQIKEGDEWKTAFSTSTGHYEYLVLPYGLAAAPSVFQAYINGVLREFLGSSVVAYIDDILIYSPSRNQHVRNVRAVLQTLLKNHLYCKAEKCEFQHKEVDFLGRFIRSFSSLARPPTDQLRGPVRKIKWTQEVDQAFEGLKNAFVTAPILQ
;
A
#
# COMPACT_ATOMS: atom_id res chain seq x y z
N MET A 1 -22.90 15.83 4.06
CA MET A 1 -23.28 15.22 2.76
C MET A 1 -23.14 16.24 1.64
N GLU A 2 -23.86 17.36 1.71
CA GLU A 2 -23.90 18.37 0.63
C GLU A 2 -22.53 18.95 0.27
N GLN A 3 -21.75 19.34 1.29
CA GLN A 3 -20.39 19.85 1.10
C GLN A 3 -19.51 18.83 0.35
N TYR A 4 -19.56 17.56 0.75
CA TYR A 4 -18.80 16.50 0.10
C TYR A 4 -19.17 16.38 -1.38
N ILE A 5 -20.47 16.34 -1.70
CA ILE A 5 -20.95 16.22 -3.09
C ILE A 5 -20.52 17.43 -3.93
N LYS A 6 -20.61 18.64 -3.39
CA LYS A 6 -20.13 19.86 -4.06
C LYS A 6 -18.64 19.77 -4.37
N GLU A 7 -17.82 19.32 -3.43
CA GLU A 7 -16.38 19.15 -3.60
C GLU A 7 -16.05 18.12 -4.68
N VAL A 8 -16.65 16.92 -4.63
CA VAL A 8 -16.34 15.86 -5.61
C VAL A 8 -16.90 16.14 -7.00
N LEU A 9 -18.00 16.90 -7.13
CA LEU A 9 -18.50 17.41 -8.41
C LEU A 9 -17.55 18.46 -8.99
N GLN A 10 -17.09 19.42 -8.17
CA GLN A 10 -16.14 20.44 -8.62
C GLN A 10 -14.80 19.85 -9.05
N GLN A 11 -14.37 18.76 -8.40
CA GLN A 11 -13.18 18.00 -8.76
C GLN A 11 -13.37 17.11 -10.00
N GLY A 12 -14.61 16.94 -10.49
CA GLY A 12 -14.92 16.06 -11.61
C GLY A 12 -14.80 14.57 -11.29
N TYR A 13 -14.79 14.18 -10.01
CA TYR A 13 -14.70 12.77 -9.61
C TYR A 13 -16.04 12.04 -9.74
N VAL A 14 -17.13 12.78 -9.67
CA VAL A 14 -18.49 12.27 -9.84
C VAL A 14 -19.26 13.14 -10.83
N ARG A 15 -20.34 12.60 -11.37
CA ARG A 15 -21.35 13.35 -12.15
C ARG A 15 -22.77 12.91 -11.78
N PRO A 16 -23.81 13.71 -12.07
CA PRO A 16 -25.19 13.26 -11.97
C PRO A 16 -25.41 11.99 -12.80
N SER A 17 -26.18 11.04 -12.26
CA SER A 17 -26.40 9.74 -12.88
C SER A 17 -27.88 9.45 -13.11
N ASN A 18 -28.18 8.79 -14.23
CA ASN A 18 -29.47 8.15 -14.51
C ASN A 18 -29.36 6.62 -14.45
N SER A 19 -28.35 6.10 -13.73
CA SER A 19 -28.08 4.67 -13.64
C SER A 19 -29.28 3.90 -13.06
N PRO A 20 -29.56 2.67 -13.55
CA PRO A 20 -30.61 1.82 -13.01
C PRO A 20 -30.25 1.19 -11.66
N VAL A 21 -29.02 1.36 -11.18
CA VAL A 21 -28.55 0.84 -9.89
C VAL A 21 -28.11 1.98 -9.00
N SER A 22 -28.14 1.75 -7.68
CA SER A 22 -27.65 2.72 -6.71
C SER A 22 -27.10 2.02 -5.46
N ALA A 23 -25.92 2.42 -5.02
CA ALA A 23 -25.40 2.13 -3.70
C ALA A 23 -25.85 3.18 -2.67
N GLY A 24 -25.82 2.82 -1.39
CA GLY A 24 -25.96 3.77 -0.29
C GLY A 24 -24.63 4.44 0.04
N VAL A 25 -24.67 5.65 0.59
CA VAL A 25 -23.49 6.34 1.15
C VAL A 25 -23.72 6.68 2.61
N PHE A 26 -22.67 6.54 3.42
CA PHE A 26 -22.64 7.00 4.80
C PHE A 26 -21.26 7.53 5.16
N PHE A 27 -21.14 8.23 6.28
CA PHE A 27 -19.86 8.74 6.77
C PHE A 27 -19.41 8.00 8.03
N VAL A 28 -18.12 7.69 8.07
CA VAL A 28 -17.45 7.15 9.26
C VAL A 28 -16.51 8.22 9.82
N LYS A 29 -16.54 8.42 11.13
CA LYS A 29 -15.58 9.30 11.81
C LYS A 29 -14.19 8.70 11.74
N LYS A 30 -13.22 9.47 11.25
CA LYS A 30 -11.81 9.17 11.35
C LYS A 30 -11.33 9.44 12.78
N ARG A 31 -10.21 8.80 13.16
CA ARG A 31 -9.55 9.03 14.45
C ARG A 31 -9.07 10.48 14.62
N ASP A 32 -8.73 11.14 13.51
CA ASP A 32 -8.31 12.56 13.47
C ASP A 32 -9.47 13.57 13.53
N GLY A 33 -10.71 13.11 13.73
CA GLY A 33 -11.90 13.95 13.80
C GLY A 33 -12.57 14.24 12.45
N GLY A 34 -11.91 13.92 11.32
CA GLY A 34 -12.50 14.08 10.00
C GLY A 34 -13.61 13.07 9.70
N LEU A 35 -14.39 13.30 8.64
CA LEU A 35 -15.34 12.31 8.11
C LEU A 35 -14.76 11.61 6.88
N ARG A 36 -15.01 10.30 6.77
CA ARG A 36 -14.68 9.50 5.59
C ARG A 36 -15.97 9.07 4.91
N PRO A 37 -16.22 9.43 3.64
CA PRO A 37 -17.33 8.88 2.88
C PRO A 37 -17.09 7.39 2.64
N CYS A 38 -18.11 6.57 2.87
CA CYS A 38 -18.11 5.14 2.67
C CYS A 38 -19.28 4.78 1.75
N MET A 39 -18.96 4.25 0.57
CA MET A 39 -19.95 3.73 -0.36
C MET A 39 -20.23 2.27 -0.03
N ASP A 40 -21.50 1.92 0.12
CA ASP A 40 -21.93 0.55 0.38
C ASP A 40 -22.02 -0.26 -0.92
N TYR A 41 -20.86 -0.58 -1.50
CA TYR A 41 -20.78 -1.42 -2.68
C TYR A 41 -20.86 -2.92 -2.38
N ARG A 42 -21.36 -3.36 -1.21
CA ARG A 42 -21.47 -4.80 -0.90
C ARG A 42 -22.30 -5.56 -1.93
N GLY A 43 -23.39 -4.98 -2.42
CA GLY A 43 -24.20 -5.56 -3.49
C GLY A 43 -23.43 -5.67 -4.80
N LEU A 44 -22.81 -4.58 -5.24
CA LEU A 44 -22.00 -4.53 -6.45
C LEU A 44 -20.81 -5.50 -6.39
N ASN A 45 -20.10 -5.55 -5.27
CA ASN A 45 -18.92 -6.41 -5.07
C ASN A 45 -19.23 -7.91 -5.21
N LYS A 46 -20.48 -8.35 -4.98
CA LYS A 46 -20.91 -9.73 -5.23
C LYS A 46 -21.05 -10.06 -6.71
N LEU A 47 -21.33 -9.04 -7.54
CA LEU A 47 -21.53 -9.17 -8.98
C LEU A 47 -20.22 -8.96 -9.77
N LEU A 48 -19.24 -8.29 -9.17
CA LEU A 48 -17.96 -8.03 -9.80
C LEU A 48 -17.15 -9.33 -9.95
N VAL A 49 -16.54 -9.48 -11.13
CA VAL A 49 -15.48 -10.47 -11.32
C VAL A 49 -14.30 -10.07 -10.46
N GLN A 50 -13.78 -11.01 -9.67
CA GLN A 50 -12.64 -10.75 -8.81
C GLN A 50 -11.39 -10.44 -9.65
N TYR A 51 -10.64 -9.41 -9.24
CA TYR A 51 -9.35 -9.06 -9.82
C TYR A 51 -8.25 -9.29 -8.77
N PRO A 52 -7.75 -10.53 -8.62
CA PRO A 52 -6.67 -10.82 -7.69
C PRO A 52 -5.33 -10.41 -8.32
N TYR A 53 -4.87 -9.20 -8.04
CA TYR A 53 -3.52 -8.79 -8.41
C TYR A 53 -2.53 -9.27 -7.34
N PRO A 54 -1.36 -9.83 -7.72
CA PRO A 54 -0.40 -10.35 -6.75
C PRO A 54 0.13 -9.23 -5.84
N LEU A 55 -0.24 -9.28 -4.57
CA LEU A 55 0.39 -8.49 -3.52
C LEU A 55 1.72 -9.16 -3.13
N PRO A 56 2.77 -8.38 -2.85
CA PRO A 56 4.01 -8.97 -2.36
C PRO A 56 3.75 -9.70 -1.04
N LEU A 57 4.12 -10.97 -0.99
CA LEU A 57 4.05 -11.74 0.25
C LEU A 57 5.00 -11.12 1.26
N VAL A 58 4.54 -10.95 2.51
CA VAL A 58 5.34 -10.34 3.59
C VAL A 58 6.72 -10.99 3.71
N PRO A 59 6.86 -12.34 3.71
CA PRO A 59 8.18 -12.95 3.76
C PRO A 59 9.04 -12.61 2.54
N ALA A 60 8.48 -12.62 1.32
CA ALA A 60 9.22 -12.29 0.10
C ALA A 60 9.68 -10.82 0.08
N ALA A 61 8.85 -9.91 0.56
CA ALA A 61 9.21 -8.51 0.75
C ALA A 61 10.32 -8.34 1.79
N LEU A 62 10.23 -9.03 2.92
CA LEU A 62 11.26 -9.01 3.97
C LEU A 62 12.61 -9.57 3.49
N GLU A 63 12.58 -10.60 2.64
CA GLU A 63 13.79 -11.18 2.04
C GLU A 63 14.52 -10.17 1.14
N GLN A 64 13.80 -9.31 0.43
CA GLN A 64 14.38 -8.24 -0.38
C GLN A 64 15.09 -7.18 0.47
N LEU A 65 14.69 -7.03 1.74
CA LEU A 65 15.31 -6.10 2.70
C LEU A 65 16.59 -6.68 3.31
N ARG A 66 16.97 -7.92 2.99
CA ARG A 66 18.21 -8.51 3.51
C ARG A 66 19.43 -7.72 3.03
N GLY A 67 20.28 -7.33 3.97
CA GLY A 67 21.46 -6.50 3.69
C GLY A 67 21.17 -5.01 3.52
N ALA A 68 19.91 -4.58 3.61
CA ALA A 68 19.59 -3.17 3.76
C ALA A 68 20.07 -2.66 5.13
N ARG A 69 20.69 -1.47 5.12
CA ARG A 69 21.13 -0.75 6.32
C ARG A 69 20.37 0.55 6.52
N TYR A 70 19.74 1.04 5.47
CA TYR A 70 18.96 2.26 5.44
C TYR A 70 17.62 1.97 4.80
N VAL A 71 16.56 2.39 5.48
CA VAL A 71 15.18 2.25 5.04
C VAL A 71 14.47 3.59 5.15
N THR A 72 13.61 3.85 4.17
CA THR A 72 12.69 4.99 4.16
C THR A 72 11.31 4.44 3.82
N LYS A 73 10.31 4.79 4.62
CA LYS A 73 8.90 4.46 4.38
C LYS A 73 8.18 5.72 3.91
N LEU A 74 7.49 5.62 2.79
CA LEU A 74 6.62 6.66 2.27
C LEU A 74 5.17 6.19 2.35
N ASP A 75 4.31 7.01 2.95
CA ASP A 75 2.86 6.83 2.95
C ASP A 75 2.27 7.71 1.84
N LEU A 76 1.67 7.09 0.83
CA LEU A 76 0.98 7.84 -0.21
C LEU A 76 -0.28 8.52 0.35
N ARG A 77 -0.54 9.73 -0.15
CA ARG A 77 -1.91 10.24 -0.12
C ARG A 77 -2.72 9.29 -0.96
N SER A 78 -3.72 8.72 -0.31
CA SER A 78 -4.81 7.99 -0.90
C SER A 78 -5.28 8.65 -2.20
N THR A 79 -4.90 8.06 -3.33
CA THR A 79 -4.98 8.64 -4.68
C THR A 79 -5.73 7.70 -5.64
N TYR A 80 -6.69 6.94 -5.12
CA TYR A 80 -7.57 6.11 -5.96
C TYR A 80 -8.27 6.95 -7.04
N ASN A 81 -8.53 8.23 -6.74
CA ASN A 81 -9.07 9.21 -7.67
C ASN A 81 -8.18 9.53 -8.89
N LEU A 82 -6.92 9.08 -8.94
CA LEU A 82 -6.08 9.17 -10.14
C LEU A 82 -6.43 8.11 -11.19
N ILE A 83 -7.10 7.03 -10.77
CA ILE A 83 -7.47 5.91 -11.63
C ILE A 83 -8.90 6.14 -12.11
N GLN A 84 -9.10 6.25 -13.42
CA GLN A 84 -10.43 6.38 -13.99
C GLN A 84 -11.17 5.05 -13.99
N ILE A 85 -12.49 5.10 -13.80
CA ILE A 85 -13.35 3.96 -14.10
C ILE A 85 -13.31 3.74 -15.62
N LYS A 86 -13.36 2.49 -16.03
CA LYS A 86 -13.41 2.12 -17.45
C LYS A 86 -14.64 2.74 -18.09
N GLU A 87 -14.46 3.32 -19.28
CA GLU A 87 -15.55 3.87 -20.08
C GLU A 87 -16.66 2.83 -20.30
N GLY A 88 -17.90 3.19 -19.97
CA GLY A 88 -19.08 2.34 -20.03
C GLY A 88 -19.38 1.56 -18.74
N ASP A 89 -18.50 1.58 -17.75
CA ASP A 89 -18.69 0.93 -16.44
C ASP A 89 -19.02 1.91 -15.30
N GLU A 90 -19.01 3.23 -15.55
CA GLU A 90 -19.22 4.28 -14.54
C GLU A 90 -20.56 4.14 -13.83
N TRP A 91 -21.62 3.83 -14.59
CA TRP A 91 -22.98 3.66 -14.09
C TRP A 91 -23.10 2.61 -12.98
N LYS A 92 -22.21 1.61 -12.95
CA LYS A 92 -22.18 0.58 -11.90
C LYS A 92 -21.82 1.15 -10.55
N THR A 93 -21.05 2.24 -10.53
CA THR A 93 -20.60 2.92 -9.31
C THR A 93 -21.62 3.93 -8.77
N ALA A 94 -22.81 3.99 -9.37
CA ALA A 94 -23.84 4.93 -8.98
C ALA A 94 -24.25 4.78 -7.51
N PHE A 95 -24.56 5.92 -6.88
CA PHE A 95 -24.95 6.03 -5.48
C PHE A 95 -25.94 7.17 -5.27
N SER A 96 -26.81 7.02 -4.27
CA SER A 96 -27.84 8.00 -3.93
C SER A 96 -27.51 8.71 -2.63
N THR A 97 -27.78 10.01 -2.60
CA THR A 97 -27.72 10.84 -1.40
C THR A 97 -29.06 11.55 -1.19
N SER A 98 -29.20 12.28 -0.08
CA SER A 98 -30.34 13.16 0.14
C SER A 98 -30.46 14.29 -0.90
N THR A 99 -29.41 14.55 -1.68
CA THR A 99 -29.33 15.64 -2.66
C THR A 99 -29.28 15.16 -4.10
N GLY A 100 -29.54 13.88 -4.37
CA GLY A 100 -29.65 13.35 -5.72
C GLY A 100 -28.87 12.08 -5.96
N HIS A 101 -28.73 11.76 -7.24
CA HIS A 101 -28.16 10.51 -7.73
C HIS A 101 -26.91 10.79 -8.57
N TYR A 102 -25.82 10.11 -8.25
CA TYR A 102 -24.49 10.40 -8.79
C TYR A 102 -23.74 9.11 -9.10
N GLU A 103 -22.76 9.16 -9.99
CA GLU A 103 -21.84 8.05 -10.28
C GLU A 103 -20.39 8.54 -10.29
N TYR A 104 -19.46 7.66 -9.96
CA TYR A 104 -18.04 7.97 -9.98
C TYR A 104 -17.44 7.77 -11.37
N LEU A 105 -16.57 8.71 -11.74
CA LEU A 105 -15.72 8.66 -12.93
C LEU A 105 -14.31 8.14 -12.60
N VAL A 106 -13.96 8.14 -11.31
CA VAL A 106 -12.66 7.70 -10.79
C VAL A 106 -12.87 6.63 -9.74
N LEU A 107 -11.88 5.77 -9.54
CA LEU A 107 -11.96 4.59 -8.68
C LEU A 107 -12.36 4.99 -7.24
N PRO A 108 -13.58 4.65 -6.79
CA PRO A 108 -14.03 5.01 -5.46
C PRO A 108 -13.58 3.98 -4.42
N TYR A 109 -13.57 4.41 -3.17
CA TYR A 109 -13.48 3.49 -2.03
C TYR A 109 -14.69 2.56 -1.96
N GLY A 110 -14.46 1.36 -1.43
CA GLY A 110 -15.51 0.37 -1.19
C GLY A 110 -15.64 -0.69 -2.28
N LEU A 111 -15.09 -0.46 -3.47
CA LEU A 111 -14.99 -1.51 -4.50
C LEU A 111 -13.96 -2.56 -4.08
N ALA A 112 -14.35 -3.84 -4.13
CA ALA A 112 -13.49 -4.96 -3.74
C ALA A 112 -12.22 -5.06 -4.59
N ALA A 113 -12.28 -4.66 -5.87
CA ALA A 113 -11.14 -4.67 -6.78
C ALA A 113 -10.19 -3.47 -6.61
N ALA A 114 -10.61 -2.40 -5.91
CA ALA A 114 -9.84 -1.15 -5.86
C ALA A 114 -8.40 -1.33 -5.35
N PRO A 115 -8.13 -2.08 -4.25
CA PRO A 115 -6.75 -2.29 -3.78
C PRO A 115 -5.87 -3.00 -4.82
N SER A 116 -6.39 -4.02 -5.50
CA SER A 116 -5.67 -4.75 -6.54
C SER A 116 -5.36 -3.87 -7.75
N VAL A 117 -6.34 -3.06 -8.18
CA VAL A 117 -6.16 -2.12 -9.30
C VAL A 117 -5.10 -1.06 -8.93
N PHE A 118 -5.15 -0.53 -7.72
CA PHE A 118 -4.16 0.43 -7.24
C PHE A 118 -2.77 -0.18 -7.10
N GLN A 119 -2.66 -1.42 -6.61
CA GLN A 119 -1.38 -2.15 -6.58
C GLN A 119 -0.81 -2.35 -7.99
N ALA A 120 -1.64 -2.71 -8.98
CA ALA A 120 -1.20 -2.85 -10.36
C ALA A 120 -0.65 -1.53 -10.92
N TYR A 121 -1.36 -0.43 -10.63
CA TYR A 121 -0.94 0.93 -11.00
C TYR A 121 0.41 1.31 -10.37
N ILE A 122 0.56 1.20 -9.05
CA ILE A 122 1.81 1.59 -8.38
C ILE A 122 2.98 0.71 -8.81
N ASN A 123 2.74 -0.58 -9.08
CA ASN A 123 3.76 -1.45 -9.62
C ASN A 123 4.21 -1.03 -11.02
N GLY A 124 3.29 -0.54 -11.85
CA GLY A 124 3.61 0.04 -13.15
C GLY A 124 4.48 1.29 -13.02
N VAL A 125 4.13 2.20 -12.11
CA VAL A 125 4.86 3.46 -11.86
C VAL A 125 6.27 3.21 -11.33
N LEU A 126 6.42 2.27 -10.38
CA LEU A 126 7.71 2.01 -9.71
C LEU A 126 8.47 0.83 -10.28
N ARG A 127 8.08 0.33 -11.47
CA ARG A 127 8.57 -0.91 -12.07
C ARG A 127 10.09 -1.03 -12.08
N GLU A 128 10.80 0.07 -12.37
CA GLU A 128 12.27 0.12 -12.44
C GLU A 128 12.96 -0.12 -11.09
N PHE A 129 12.26 0.14 -9.97
CA PHE A 129 12.81 0.05 -8.62
C PHE A 129 12.37 -1.21 -7.86
N LEU A 130 11.30 -1.88 -8.32
CA LEU A 130 10.74 -3.05 -7.65
C LEU A 130 11.73 -4.21 -7.62
N GLY A 131 11.88 -4.83 -6.44
CA GLY A 131 12.76 -5.98 -6.24
C GLY A 131 14.25 -5.64 -6.19
N SER A 132 14.65 -4.40 -6.52
CA SER A 132 16.03 -3.93 -6.44
C SER A 132 16.27 -3.01 -5.25
N SER A 133 15.38 -2.03 -5.05
CA SER A 133 15.52 -1.00 -4.01
C SER A 133 14.19 -0.53 -3.42
N VAL A 134 13.06 -1.03 -3.94
CA VAL A 134 11.71 -0.66 -3.53
C VAL A 134 10.83 -1.89 -3.35
N VAL A 135 10.05 -1.88 -2.27
CA VAL A 135 8.86 -2.71 -2.08
C VAL A 135 7.65 -1.79 -2.02
N ALA A 136 6.62 -2.05 -2.84
CA ALA A 136 5.37 -1.30 -2.79
C ALA A 136 4.22 -2.20 -2.33
N TYR A 137 3.43 -1.73 -1.37
CA TYR A 137 2.25 -2.41 -0.85
C TYR A 137 1.09 -1.42 -0.74
N ILE A 138 0.20 -1.44 -1.72
CA ILE A 138 -0.95 -0.52 -1.85
C ILE A 138 -0.47 0.93 -1.72
N ASP A 139 -0.73 1.58 -0.59
CA ASP A 139 -0.39 2.99 -0.32
C ASP A 139 0.99 3.16 0.35
N ASP A 140 1.62 2.07 0.82
CA ASP A 140 2.93 2.08 1.50
C ASP A 140 4.05 1.75 0.50
N ILE A 141 5.06 2.63 0.43
CA ILE A 141 6.28 2.40 -0.36
C ILE A 141 7.47 2.34 0.59
N LEU A 142 8.17 1.21 0.56
CA LEU A 142 9.40 1.01 1.31
C LEU A 142 10.60 1.09 0.37
N ILE A 143 11.53 1.99 0.67
CA ILE A 143 12.77 2.17 -0.07
C ILE A 143 13.90 1.65 0.83
N TYR A 144 14.78 0.83 0.30
CA TYR A 144 15.84 0.19 1.09
C TYR A 144 17.17 0.21 0.35
N SER A 145 18.28 0.30 1.09
CA SER A 145 19.63 0.38 0.52
C SER A 145 20.72 -0.05 1.51
N PRO A 146 21.87 -0.57 1.03
CA PRO A 146 22.98 -1.00 1.90
C PRO A 146 23.86 0.16 2.40
N SER A 147 23.90 1.29 1.70
CA SER A 147 24.72 2.46 2.06
C SER A 147 23.92 3.76 2.03
N ARG A 148 24.31 4.74 2.85
CA ARG A 148 23.64 6.04 2.95
C ARG A 148 23.62 6.78 1.62
N ASN A 149 24.76 6.78 0.92
CA ASN A 149 24.91 7.48 -0.36
C ASN A 149 23.98 6.89 -1.43
N GLN A 150 23.89 5.55 -1.50
CA GLN A 150 22.95 4.90 -2.40
C GLN A 150 21.50 5.18 -2.00
N HIS A 151 21.21 5.17 -0.70
CA HIS A 151 19.87 5.42 -0.19
C HIS A 151 19.34 6.80 -0.57
N VAL A 152 20.14 7.85 -0.43
CA VAL A 152 19.75 9.21 -0.83
C VAL A 152 19.45 9.29 -2.33
N ARG A 153 20.22 8.59 -3.17
CA ARG A 153 19.97 8.53 -4.63
C ARG A 153 18.66 7.81 -4.94
N ASN A 154 18.43 6.66 -4.31
CA ASN A 154 17.21 5.86 -4.50
C ASN A 154 15.97 6.64 -4.07
N VAL A 155 16.00 7.24 -2.87
CA VAL A 155 14.88 8.06 -2.37
C VAL A 155 14.57 9.22 -3.31
N ARG A 156 15.60 9.92 -3.80
CA ARG A 156 15.40 11.00 -4.77
C ARG A 156 14.76 10.51 -6.07
N ALA A 157 15.26 9.41 -6.63
CA ALA A 157 14.74 8.85 -7.88
C ALA A 157 13.27 8.40 -7.74
N VAL A 158 12.93 7.75 -6.62
CA VAL A 158 11.55 7.33 -6.32
C VAL A 158 10.64 8.54 -6.16
N LEU A 159 11.01 9.53 -5.36
CA LEU A 159 10.22 10.76 -5.18
C LEU A 159 10.01 11.52 -6.49
N GLN A 160 11.04 11.58 -7.36
CA GLN A 160 10.91 12.17 -8.70
C GLN A 160 9.94 11.40 -9.59
N THR A 161 9.97 10.06 -9.52
CA THR A 161 9.07 9.20 -10.29
C THR A 161 7.62 9.35 -9.82
N LEU A 162 7.40 9.39 -8.50
CA LEU A 162 6.08 9.66 -7.92
C LEU A 162 5.56 11.04 -8.36
N LEU A 163 6.40 12.08 -8.27
CA LEU A 163 6.02 13.44 -8.66
C LEU A 163 5.64 13.53 -10.15
N LYS A 164 6.39 12.87 -11.04
CA LYS A 164 6.09 12.81 -12.48
C LYS A 164 4.73 12.15 -12.78
N ASN A 165 4.27 11.26 -11.90
CA ASN A 165 3.00 10.55 -12.02
C ASN A 165 1.91 11.14 -11.10
N HIS A 166 2.10 12.36 -10.60
CA HIS A 166 1.15 13.06 -9.72
C HIS A 166 0.78 12.30 -8.44
N LEU A 167 1.68 11.46 -7.95
CA LEU A 167 1.56 10.76 -6.68
C LEU A 167 2.26 11.54 -5.58
N TYR A 168 1.51 11.88 -4.54
CA TYR A 168 1.98 12.71 -3.43
C TYR A 168 1.99 11.92 -2.13
N CYS A 169 2.98 12.15 -1.28
CA CYS A 169 3.08 11.49 0.03
C CYS A 169 2.47 12.35 1.15
N LYS A 170 2.01 11.71 2.22
CA LYS A 170 1.69 12.38 3.49
C LYS A 170 2.98 12.53 4.28
N ALA A 171 3.59 13.72 4.23
CA ALA A 171 4.88 13.97 4.85
C ALA A 171 4.88 13.62 6.35
N GLU A 172 3.77 13.91 7.04
CA GLU A 172 3.54 13.60 8.45
C GLU A 172 3.48 12.09 8.79
N LYS A 173 3.36 11.23 7.77
CA LYS A 173 3.37 9.77 7.90
C LYS A 173 4.57 9.10 7.22
N CYS A 174 5.47 9.89 6.64
CA CYS A 174 6.69 9.38 6.02
C CYS A 174 7.82 9.31 7.05
N GLU A 175 8.64 8.27 6.95
CA GLU A 175 9.74 8.00 7.87
C GLU A 175 11.03 7.84 7.06
N PHE A 176 12.03 8.67 7.31
CA PHE A 176 13.22 8.77 6.46
C PHE A 176 14.49 8.28 7.16
N GLN A 177 15.32 7.52 6.42
CA GLN A 177 16.68 7.11 6.81
C GLN A 177 16.76 6.36 8.15
N HIS A 178 15.77 5.54 8.47
CA HIS A 178 15.85 4.65 9.62
C HIS A 178 16.88 3.55 9.36
N LYS A 179 17.71 3.26 10.38
CA LYS A 179 18.62 2.09 10.37
C LYS A 179 17.88 0.78 10.70
N GLU A 180 16.60 0.89 11.02
CA GLU A 180 15.70 -0.16 11.48
C GLU A 180 14.57 -0.29 10.46
N VAL A 181 14.07 -1.50 10.24
CA VAL A 181 13.11 -1.80 9.17
C VAL A 181 11.71 -1.83 9.76
N ASP A 182 10.87 -0.90 9.32
CA ASP A 182 9.42 -0.95 9.50
C ASP A 182 8.75 -1.59 8.28
N PHE A 183 8.02 -2.69 8.49
CA PHE A 183 7.20 -3.27 7.42
C PHE A 183 5.91 -3.87 7.99
N LEU A 184 4.76 -3.41 7.48
CA LEU A 184 3.42 -3.93 7.76
C LEU A 184 3.04 -4.00 9.25
N GLY A 185 3.36 -2.95 10.01
CA GLY A 185 2.89 -2.77 11.39
C GLY A 185 3.72 -3.47 12.46
N ARG A 186 4.93 -3.94 12.15
CA ARG A 186 5.87 -4.47 13.15
C ARG A 186 7.24 -3.82 12.99
N PHE A 187 7.74 -3.29 14.11
CA PHE A 187 9.04 -2.67 14.22
C PHE A 187 10.09 -3.76 14.56
N ILE A 188 10.91 -4.21 13.61
CA ILE A 188 11.95 -5.21 13.90
C ILE A 188 13.34 -4.61 13.70
N ARG A 189 13.94 -4.24 14.82
CA ARG A 189 15.33 -3.78 14.88
C ARG A 189 16.25 -4.83 14.29
N SER A 190 17.14 -4.41 13.39
CA SER A 190 18.17 -5.29 12.83
C SER A 190 17.63 -6.56 12.16
N PHE A 191 16.37 -6.56 11.69
CA PHE A 191 15.73 -7.71 11.04
C PHE A 191 16.62 -8.33 9.97
N SER A 192 17.18 -7.50 9.09
CA SER A 192 18.01 -7.94 7.98
C SER A 192 19.27 -8.70 8.42
N SER A 193 19.85 -8.36 9.57
CA SER A 193 20.99 -9.08 10.14
C SER A 193 20.55 -10.30 10.97
N LEU A 194 19.44 -10.20 11.69
CA LEU A 194 18.90 -11.29 12.50
C LEU A 194 18.35 -12.44 11.62
N ALA A 195 17.73 -12.11 10.50
CA ALA A 195 17.17 -13.11 9.58
C ALA A 195 18.21 -13.76 8.67
N ARG A 196 19.39 -13.15 8.49
CA ARG A 196 20.39 -13.63 7.54
C ARG A 196 20.90 -15.05 7.83
N PRO A 197 21.32 -15.42 9.05
CA PRO A 197 21.81 -16.77 9.33
C PRO A 197 20.82 -17.90 9.01
N PRO A 198 19.54 -17.87 9.47
CA PRO A 198 18.58 -18.93 9.15
C PRO A 198 18.21 -18.96 7.67
N THR A 199 18.16 -17.80 7.02
CA THR A 199 17.74 -17.73 5.62
C THR A 199 18.86 -18.01 4.62
N ASP A 200 20.13 -17.94 5.02
CA ASP A 200 21.26 -18.38 4.20
C ASP A 200 21.31 -19.93 4.10
N GLN A 201 20.78 -20.65 5.09
CA GLN A 201 20.61 -22.13 5.03
C GLN A 201 19.59 -22.59 3.99
N LEU A 202 18.72 -21.68 3.53
CA LEU A 202 17.67 -21.94 2.54
C LEU A 202 18.12 -21.63 1.10
N ARG A 203 19.36 -21.15 0.90
CA ARG A 203 19.89 -20.82 -0.43
C ARG A 203 20.54 -22.03 -1.11
N GLY A 204 20.23 -22.22 -2.39
CA GLY A 204 20.84 -23.23 -3.26
C GLY A 204 19.95 -24.45 -3.53
N PRO A 205 20.45 -25.49 -4.24
CA PRO A 205 19.70 -26.73 -4.45
C PRO A 205 19.35 -27.39 -3.12
N VAL A 206 18.27 -28.16 -3.07
CA VAL A 206 17.75 -28.79 -1.84
C VAL A 206 18.87 -29.50 -1.08
N ARG A 207 19.31 -28.90 0.02
CA ARG A 207 20.34 -29.41 0.93
C ARG A 207 19.71 -29.62 2.30
N LYS A 208 20.23 -30.59 3.07
CA LYS A 208 19.87 -30.71 4.49
C LYS A 208 20.22 -29.41 5.21
N ILE A 209 19.22 -28.79 5.83
CA ILE A 209 19.39 -27.60 6.68
C ILE A 209 20.38 -27.95 7.78
N LYS A 210 21.48 -27.21 7.87
CA LYS A 210 22.43 -27.33 8.98
C LYS A 210 22.03 -26.34 10.05
N TRP A 211 21.33 -26.83 11.07
CA TRP A 211 20.95 -26.02 12.22
C TRP A 211 22.16 -25.82 13.13
N THR A 212 22.86 -24.71 12.94
CA THR A 212 24.02 -24.32 13.76
C THR A 212 23.58 -23.49 14.96
N GLN A 213 24.45 -23.35 15.95
CA GLN A 213 24.21 -22.49 17.12
C GLN A 213 23.97 -21.01 16.73
N GLU A 214 24.60 -20.54 15.65
CA GLU A 214 24.38 -19.21 15.09
C GLU A 214 22.97 -19.06 14.48
N VAL A 215 22.48 -20.09 13.78
CA VAL A 215 21.11 -20.13 13.23
C VAL A 215 20.08 -20.16 14.36
N ASP A 216 20.35 -20.91 15.42
CA ASP A 216 19.49 -21.01 16.59
C ASP A 216 19.38 -19.67 17.36
N GLN A 217 20.51 -19.02 17.61
CA GLN A 217 20.54 -17.69 18.24
C GLN A 217 19.84 -16.63 17.40
N ALA A 218 20.02 -16.68 16.08
CA ALA A 218 19.35 -15.79 15.14
C ALA A 218 17.83 -16.04 15.10
N PHE A 219 17.40 -17.30 15.14
CA PHE A 219 15.98 -17.69 15.16
C PHE A 219 15.28 -17.28 16.46
N GLU A 220 15.90 -17.51 17.62
CA GLU A 220 15.36 -17.05 18.90
C GLU A 220 15.41 -15.52 19.04
N GLY A 221 16.44 -14.88 18.48
CA GLY A 221 16.50 -13.42 18.35
C GLY A 221 15.34 -12.85 17.53
N LEU A 222 14.99 -13.50 16.41
CA LEU A 222 13.82 -13.15 15.62
C LEU A 222 12.52 -13.38 16.40
N LYS A 223 12.33 -14.55 17.03
CA LYS A 223 11.11 -14.83 17.83
C LYS A 223 10.91 -13.77 18.91
N ASN A 224 11.96 -13.46 19.66
CA ASN A 224 11.91 -12.43 20.69
C ASN A 224 11.59 -11.06 20.08
N ALA A 225 12.22 -10.69 18.96
CA ALA A 225 11.93 -9.43 18.30
C ALA A 225 10.48 -9.33 17.79
N PHE A 226 9.90 -10.42 17.26
CA PHE A 226 8.50 -10.43 16.81
C PHE A 226 7.48 -10.35 17.97
N VAL A 227 7.83 -10.90 19.14
CA VAL A 227 6.98 -10.93 20.35
C VAL A 227 7.10 -9.64 21.17
N THR A 228 8.27 -9.00 21.16
CA THR A 228 8.55 -7.79 21.95
C THR A 228 8.47 -6.49 21.13
N ALA A 229 8.42 -6.58 19.79
CA ALA A 229 8.21 -5.43 18.94
C ALA A 229 6.89 -4.73 19.31
N PRO A 230 6.90 -3.40 19.57
CA PRO A 230 5.69 -2.67 19.85
C PRO A 230 4.74 -2.80 18.65
N ILE A 231 3.52 -3.25 18.93
CA ILE A 231 2.41 -3.19 17.97
C ILE A 231 2.02 -1.72 17.88
N LEU A 232 2.22 -1.09 16.72
CA LEU A 232 1.69 0.25 16.48
C LEU A 232 0.17 0.15 16.33
N GLN A 233 -0.56 0.78 17.26
CA GLN A 233 -2.02 0.95 17.24
C GLN A 233 -2.47 2.00 16.22
#